data_AF-A0A0A1M750-F1
#
_entry.id   AF-A0A0A1M750-F1
#
_cell.length_a   1.000
_cell.length_b   1.000
_cell.length_c   1.000
_cell.angle_alpha   90.00
_cell.angle_beta   90.00
_cell.angle_gamma   90.00
#
_symmetry.space_group_name_H-M   'P 1'
#
loop_
_entity.id
_entity.type
_entity.pdbx_description
1 polymer ?
#
loop_
_entity_poly.entity_id
_entity_poly.type
_entity_poly.pdbx_seq_one_letter_code
_entity_poly.pdbx_strand_id
1 'polypeptide(L)'
;MVEAVITFGAILTAITALISIFLVRMTSKESHAGYYPNLFLALVGILLILVASIAPKVDFAGAGFGGIGIACMFAGAIGFIISAVLDSYKNTAA
;
A
#
# COMPACT_ATOMS: atom_id res chain seq x y z
N MET A 1 0.46 20.35 -3.98
CA MET A 1 1.38 19.36 -3.39
C MET A 1 0.68 18.44 -2.40
N VAL A 2 0.11 18.95 -1.29
CA VAL A 2 -0.58 18.10 -0.28
C VAL A 2 -1.82 17.40 -0.86
N GLU A 3 -2.65 18.13 -1.61
CA GLU A 3 -3.84 17.58 -2.26
C GLU A 3 -3.52 16.38 -3.15
N ALA A 4 -2.54 16.51 -4.05
CA ALA A 4 -2.10 15.42 -4.92
C ALA A 4 -1.65 14.18 -4.13
N VAL A 5 -0.86 14.35 -3.06
CA VAL A 5 -0.42 13.23 -2.20
C VAL A 5 -1.61 12.54 -1.53
N ILE A 6 -2.59 13.31 -1.05
CA ILE A 6 -3.81 12.76 -0.45
C ILE A 6 -4.62 11.99 -1.51
N THR A 7 -4.78 12.54 -2.71
CA THR A 7 -5.48 11.88 -3.81
C THR A 7 -4.83 10.55 -4.17
N PHE A 8 -3.50 10.53 -4.38
CA PHE A 8 -2.75 9.29 -4.63
C PHE A 8 -2.88 8.30 -3.47
N GLY A 9 -2.73 8.77 -2.23
CA GLY A 9 -2.86 7.94 -1.04
C GLY A 9 -4.23 7.29 -0.93
N ALA A 10 -5.30 8.06 -1.16
CA ALA A 10 -6.68 7.56 -1.12
C ALA A 10 -6.94 6.50 -2.19
N ILE A 11 -6.54 6.77 -3.45
CA ILE A 11 -6.72 5.84 -4.57
C ILE A 11 -5.94 4.55 -4.33
N LEU A 12 -4.65 4.66 -3.98
CA LEU A 12 -3.80 3.50 -3.72
C LEU A 12 -4.34 2.69 -2.54
N THR A 13 -4.79 3.35 -1.47
CA THR A 13 -5.37 2.67 -0.31
C THR A 13 -6.63 1.90 -0.70
N ALA A 14 -7.55 2.51 -1.47
CA ALA A 14 -8.77 1.85 -1.93
C ALA A 14 -8.46 0.61 -2.78
N ILE A 15 -7.54 0.72 -3.75
CA ILE A 15 -7.14 -0.40 -4.60
C ILE A 15 -6.48 -1.50 -3.77
N THR A 16 -5.55 -1.14 -2.88
CA THR A 16 -4.80 -2.07 -2.05
C THR A 16 -5.71 -2.81 -1.07
N ALA A 17 -6.68 -2.12 -0.49
CA ALA A 17 -7.70 -2.69 0.37
C ALA A 17 -8.54 -3.73 -0.39
N LEU A 18 -9.02 -3.39 -1.59
CA LEU A 18 -9.78 -4.32 -2.44
C LEU A 18 -8.96 -5.56 -2.77
N ILE A 19 -7.73 -5.39 -3.25
CA ILE A 19 -6.83 -6.51 -3.58
C ILE A 19 -6.58 -7.39 -2.34
N SER A 20 -6.31 -6.79 -1.18
CA SER A 20 -6.10 -7.51 0.08
C SER A 20 -7.33 -8.33 0.47
N ILE A 21 -8.53 -7.74 0.38
CA ILE A 21 -9.80 -8.44 0.67
C ILE A 21 -9.97 -9.65 -0.27
N PHE A 22 -9.78 -9.46 -1.56
CA PHE A 22 -9.93 -10.53 -2.55
C PHE A 22 -8.90 -11.65 -2.35
N LEU A 23 -7.62 -11.31 -2.15
CA LEU A 23 -6.56 -12.30 -1.96
C LEU A 23 -6.74 -13.10 -0.67
N VAL A 24 -7.06 -12.44 0.44
CA VAL A 24 -7.32 -13.14 1.69
C VAL A 24 -8.53 -14.06 1.55
N ARG A 25 -9.58 -13.70 0.81
CA ARG A 25 -10.75 -14.57 0.60
C ARG A 25 -10.49 -15.73 -0.36
N MET A 26 -9.73 -15.52 -1.42
CA MET A 26 -9.52 -16.53 -2.47
C MET A 26 -8.42 -17.54 -2.15
N THR A 27 -7.55 -17.25 -1.20
CA THR A 27 -6.42 -18.12 -0.87
C THR A 27 -6.68 -19.00 0.35
N SER A 28 -5.90 -20.08 0.48
CA SER A 28 -5.97 -21.01 1.61
C SER A 28 -5.64 -20.30 2.94
N LYS A 29 -6.03 -20.90 4.08
CA LYS A 29 -5.77 -20.32 5.41
C LYS A 29 -4.28 -20.17 5.73
N GLU A 30 -3.43 -20.99 5.12
CA GLU A 30 -1.97 -20.93 5.29
C GLU A 30 -1.27 -19.96 4.32
N SER A 31 -2.03 -19.40 3.36
CA SER A 31 -1.46 -18.54 2.33
C SER A 31 -1.33 -17.10 2.82
N HIS A 32 -0.10 -16.59 2.77
CA HIS A 32 0.24 -15.22 3.10
C HIS A 32 0.12 -14.27 1.89
N ALA A 33 -0.55 -14.71 0.81
CA ALA A 33 -0.62 -13.96 -0.44
C ALA A 33 -1.23 -12.55 -0.28
N GLY A 34 -2.16 -12.39 0.67
CA GLY A 34 -2.78 -11.09 0.99
C GLY A 34 -1.80 -10.04 1.51
N TYR A 35 -0.58 -10.41 1.89
CA TYR A 35 0.44 -9.50 2.40
C TYR A 35 1.41 -9.01 1.33
N TYR A 36 1.56 -9.73 0.20
CA TYR A 36 2.55 -9.38 -0.83
C TYR A 36 2.32 -8.03 -1.52
N PRO A 37 1.08 -7.64 -1.91
CA PRO A 37 0.86 -6.32 -2.51
C PRO A 37 1.22 -5.18 -1.56
N ASN A 38 0.96 -5.38 -0.27
CA ASN A 38 1.21 -4.40 0.78
C ASN A 38 2.72 -4.22 1.01
N LEU A 39 3.45 -5.34 1.02
CA LEU A 39 4.90 -5.35 1.12
C LEU A 39 5.54 -4.69 -0.11
N PHE A 40 5.05 -4.99 -1.29
CA PHE A 40 5.49 -4.37 -2.53
C PHE A 40 5.32 -2.84 -2.49
N LEU A 41 4.14 -2.35 -2.09
CA LEU A 41 3.87 -0.91 -1.92
C LEU A 41 4.78 -0.25 -0.89
N ALA A 42 5.05 -0.91 0.23
CA ALA A 42 5.98 -0.39 1.23
C ALA A 42 7.40 -0.26 0.67
N LEU A 43 7.91 -1.27 -0.03
CA LEU A 43 9.24 -1.26 -0.64
C LEU A 43 9.34 -0.18 -1.73
N VAL A 44 8.35 -0.08 -2.62
CA VAL A 44 8.29 0.97 -3.64
C VAL A 44 8.25 2.36 -2.98
N GLY A 45 7.47 2.52 -1.92
CA GLY A 45 7.37 3.77 -1.18
C GLY A 45 8.72 4.22 -0.59
N ILE A 46 9.45 3.29 0.03
CA ILE A 46 10.80 3.53 0.55
C ILE A 46 11.74 3.93 -0.58
N LEU A 47 11.75 3.19 -1.69
CA LEU A 47 12.62 3.50 -2.84
C LEU A 47 12.33 4.90 -3.40
N LEU A 48 11.05 5.28 -3.54
CA LEU A 48 10.67 6.60 -4.02
C LEU A 48 11.10 7.73 -3.07
N ILE A 49 11.03 7.52 -1.76
CA ILE A 49 11.52 8.48 -0.77
C ILE A 49 13.05 8.62 -0.86
N LEU A 50 13.78 7.51 -1.01
CA LEU A 50 15.24 7.55 -1.16
C LEU A 50 15.63 8.28 -2.45
N VAL A 51 14.97 7.98 -3.57
CA VAL A 51 15.20 8.68 -4.85
C VAL A 51 14.90 10.17 -4.73
N ALA A 52 13.85 10.56 -3.99
CA ALA A 52 13.53 11.97 -3.77
C ALA A 52 14.63 12.77 -3.06
N SER A 53 15.55 12.12 -2.35
CA SER A 53 16.68 12.77 -1.68
C SER A 53 17.87 13.07 -2.59
N ILE A 54 17.98 12.38 -3.73
CA ILE A 54 19.13 12.46 -4.65
C ILE A 54 18.77 12.92 -6.06
N ALA A 55 17.52 12.70 -6.49
CA ALA A 55 17.07 13.06 -7.82
C ALA A 55 16.67 14.54 -7.89
N PRO A 56 16.78 15.18 -9.08
CA PRO A 56 16.20 16.49 -9.30
C PRO A 56 14.70 16.47 -9.00
N LYS A 57 14.12 17.63 -8.66
CA LYS A 57 12.68 17.76 -8.39
C LYS A 57 11.88 17.37 -9.64
N VAL A 58 11.42 16.12 -9.66
CA VAL A 58 10.47 15.61 -10.65
C VAL A 58 9.12 15.57 -9.97
N ASP A 59 8.20 16.41 -10.46
CA ASP A 59 6.81 16.42 -10.06
C ASP A 59 5.99 15.60 -11.06
N PHE A 60 5.25 14.61 -10.55
CA PHE A 60 4.30 13.84 -11.32
C PHE A 60 2.89 14.15 -10.84
N ALA A 61 2.05 14.70 -11.72
CA ALA A 61 0.68 15.12 -11.40
C ALA A 61 0.58 16.01 -10.13
N GLY A 62 1.58 16.87 -9.89
CA GLY A 62 1.62 17.78 -8.73
C GLY A 62 2.10 17.14 -7.41
N ALA A 63 2.60 15.90 -7.44
CA ALA A 63 3.29 15.23 -6.36
C ALA A 63 4.71 14.81 -6.77
N GLY A 64 5.71 15.24 -6.02
CA GLY A 64 7.08 14.74 -6.20
C GLY A 64 7.24 13.29 -5.77
N PHE A 65 8.37 12.67 -6.12
CA PHE A 65 8.68 11.27 -5.72
C PHE A 65 8.51 11.02 -4.22
N GLY A 66 8.90 11.97 -3.36
CA GLY A 66 8.71 11.82 -1.91
C GLY A 66 7.23 11.76 -1.52
N GLY A 67 6.38 12.56 -2.17
CA GLY A 67 4.94 12.55 -1.94
C GLY A 67 4.27 11.25 -2.38
N ILE A 68 4.62 10.76 -3.57
CA ILE A 68 4.13 9.47 -4.08
C ILE A 68 4.65 8.33 -3.19
N GLY A 69 5.90 8.40 -2.75
CA GLY A 69 6.48 7.41 -1.84
C GLY A 69 5.73 7.32 -0.51
N ILE A 70 5.40 8.45 0.10
CA ILE A 70 4.57 8.51 1.31
C ILE A 70 3.17 7.91 1.04
N ALA A 71 2.55 8.25 -0.08
CA ALA A 71 1.25 7.69 -0.47
C ALA A 71 1.29 6.15 -0.61
N CYS A 72 2.35 5.60 -1.23
CA CYS A 72 2.58 4.17 -1.34
C CYS A 72 2.77 3.49 0.02
N MET A 73 3.59 4.06 0.90
CA MET A 73 3.79 3.49 2.24
C MET A 73 2.51 3.53 3.08
N PHE A 74 1.75 4.63 2.99
CA PHE A 74 0.47 4.74 3.69
C PHE A 74 -0.54 3.70 3.21
N ALA A 75 -0.70 3.55 1.88
CA ALA A 75 -1.57 2.53 1.31
C ALA A 75 -1.13 1.10 1.70
N GLY A 76 0.17 0.83 1.67
CA GLY A 76 0.73 -0.45 2.13
C GLY A 76 0.43 -0.72 3.60
N ALA A 77 0.60 0.26 4.50
CA ALA A 77 0.31 0.13 5.92
C ALA A 77 -1.17 -0.17 6.18
N ILE A 78 -2.09 0.52 5.51
CA ILE A 78 -3.52 0.23 5.62
C ILE A 78 -3.84 -1.16 5.07
N GLY A 79 -3.26 -1.53 3.92
CA GLY A 79 -3.39 -2.88 3.37
C GLY A 79 -2.95 -3.97 4.34
N PHE A 80 -1.81 -3.77 5.01
CA PHE A 80 -1.32 -4.69 6.05
C PHE A 80 -2.32 -4.87 7.20
N ILE A 81 -2.89 -3.77 7.70
CA ILE A 81 -3.90 -3.80 8.76
C ILE A 81 -5.14 -4.58 8.30
N ILE A 82 -5.63 -4.30 7.10
CA ILE A 82 -6.81 -4.99 6.53
C ILE A 82 -6.53 -6.48 6.38
N SER A 83 -5.40 -6.86 5.79
CA SER A 83 -5.03 -8.27 5.64
C SER A 83 -4.95 -8.96 7.00
N ALA A 84 -4.30 -8.35 8.00
CA ALA A 84 -4.20 -8.91 9.35
C ALA A 84 -5.56 -9.11 10.03
N VAL A 85 -6.47 -8.15 9.90
CA VAL A 85 -7.83 -8.25 10.46
C VAL A 85 -8.61 -9.37 9.78
N LEU A 86 -8.59 -9.45 8.45
CA LEU A 86 -9.32 -10.48 7.70
C LEU A 86 -8.77 -11.89 7.95
N ASP A 87 -7.45 -12.01 8.07
CA ASP A 87 -6.78 -13.26 8.37
C ASP A 87 -7.13 -13.75 9.79
N SER A 88 -7.19 -12.84 10.77
CA SER A 88 -7.68 -13.13 12.12
C SER A 88 -9.10 -13.70 12.11
N TYR A 89 -10.00 -13.17 11.27
CA TYR A 89 -11.37 -13.70 11.14
C TYR A 89 -11.40 -15.09 10.49
N LYS A 90 -10.58 -15.36 9.47
CA LYS A 90 -10.51 -16.68 8.83
C LYS A 90 -9.98 -17.78 9.78
N ASN A 91 -9.11 -17.39 10.71
CA ASN A 91 -8.49 -18.31 11.66
C ASN A 91 -9.32 -18.54 12.93
N THR A 92 -10.18 -17.60 13.33
CA THR A 92 -11.11 -17.78 14.47
C THR A 92 -12.45 -18.43 14.10
N ALA A 93 -12.89 -18.35 12.84
CA ALA A 93 -14.11 -19.02 12.37
C ALA A 93 -13.93 -20.55 12.14
N ALA A 94 -13.02 -21.20 12.87
CA ALA A 94 -12.74 -22.62 12.82
C ALA A 94 -13.18 -23.30 14.13
#